data_AF-A0A4Q1B2S7-F1
#
_entry.id   AF-A0A4Q1B2S7-F1
#
_cell.length_a   1.000
_cell.length_b   1.000
_cell.length_c   1.000
_cell.angle_alpha   90.00
_cell.angle_beta   90.00
_cell.angle_gamma   90.00
#
_symmetry.space_group_name_H-M   'P 1'
#
loop_
_entity.id
_entity.type
_entity.pdbx_description
1 polymer ?
#
loop_
_entity_poly.entity_id
_entity_poly.type
_entity_poly.pdbx_seq_one_letter_code
_entity_poly.pdbx_strand_id
1 'polypeptide(L)'
;VYDLGDKVWFDADKDGIQDAGEPGIPGVTVTLTKPDGSTITTTTDENGNYIFTDLPNGDYTLTFETPAGYNGPTISNVGNDGLDSDGQVVKVTINNADDMTIDSGFIKVSVGDTVWEDTDGDG
;
A
#
# COMPACT_ATOMS: atom_id res chain seq x y z
N VAL A 1 9.53 -19.64 10.97
CA VAL A 1 8.67 -18.45 11.02
C VAL A 1 9.34 -17.40 10.17
N TYR A 2 8.54 -16.50 9.60
CA TYR A 2 8.93 -15.63 8.49
C TYR A 2 8.35 -14.25 8.71
N ASP A 3 8.93 -13.28 8.02
CA ASP A 3 8.55 -11.89 8.12
C ASP A 3 7.75 -11.46 6.88
N LEU A 4 6.85 -10.49 7.07
CA LEU A 4 5.99 -9.94 6.04
C LEU A 4 5.92 -8.42 6.15
N GLY A 5 6.18 -7.71 5.07
CA GLY A 5 6.02 -6.26 5.00
C GLY A 5 6.61 -5.64 3.74
N ASP A 6 6.85 -4.34 3.83
CA ASP A 6 7.92 -3.56 3.20
C ASP A 6 7.56 -2.08 3.40
N LYS A 7 6.65 -1.51 2.60
CA LYS A 7 6.47 -0.05 2.58
C LYS A 7 5.08 0.46 2.19
N VAL A 8 4.73 1.61 2.75
CA VAL A 8 3.64 2.47 2.28
C VAL A 8 4.23 3.81 1.86
N TRP A 9 3.96 4.28 0.64
CA TRP A 9 4.58 5.49 0.10
C TRP A 9 3.61 6.41 -0.61
N PHE A 10 4.02 7.67 -0.78
CA PHE A 10 3.31 8.65 -1.57
C PHE A 10 3.80 8.56 -3.01
N ASP A 11 2.96 7.98 -3.86
CA ASP A 11 3.15 7.99 -5.31
C ASP A 11 2.76 9.38 -5.84
N ALA A 12 3.78 10.16 -6.18
CA ALA A 12 3.66 11.57 -6.51
C ALA A 12 3.30 11.80 -7.98
N ASP A 13 3.73 10.91 -8.87
CA ASP A 13 3.48 10.99 -10.31
C ASP A 13 2.39 10.01 -10.81
N LYS A 14 1.91 9.16 -9.91
CA LYS A 14 0.75 8.27 -10.04
C LYS A 14 1.02 7.10 -10.99
N ASP A 15 2.26 6.64 -11.11
CA ASP A 15 2.65 5.60 -12.04
C ASP A 15 2.59 4.17 -11.46
N GLY A 16 2.45 4.04 -10.15
CA GLY A 16 2.36 2.77 -9.43
C GLY A 16 3.69 2.15 -9.03
N ILE A 17 4.81 2.85 -9.26
CA ILE A 17 6.17 2.41 -8.98
C ILE A 17 6.74 3.22 -7.82
N GLN A 18 7.59 2.59 -7.02
CA GLN A 18 8.33 3.24 -5.95
C GLN A 18 9.55 3.97 -6.51
N ASP A 19 9.39 5.27 -6.77
CA ASP A 19 10.44 6.05 -7.40
C ASP A 19 11.42 6.71 -6.42
N ALA A 20 12.62 7.01 -6.93
CA ALA A 20 13.63 7.71 -6.17
C ALA A 20 13.19 9.15 -5.86
N GLY A 21 12.95 9.43 -4.58
CA GLY A 21 12.50 10.75 -4.10
C GLY A 21 11.03 10.76 -3.67
N GLU A 22 10.30 9.67 -3.89
CA GLU A 22 8.96 9.48 -3.35
C GLU A 22 9.02 9.12 -1.86
N PRO A 23 8.40 9.92 -0.98
CA PRO A 23 8.53 9.71 0.45
C PRO A 23 7.61 8.58 0.92
N GLY A 24 8.08 7.83 1.91
CA GLY A 24 7.20 6.95 2.69
C GLY A 24 6.13 7.73 3.45
N ILE A 25 5.02 7.07 3.76
CA ILE A 25 3.91 7.65 4.52
C ILE A 25 3.92 7.07 5.93
N PRO A 26 4.22 7.89 6.96
CA PRO A 26 4.25 7.43 8.34
C PRO A 26 2.87 7.29 8.98
N GLY A 27 2.76 6.42 9.99
CA GLY A 27 1.58 6.28 10.83
C GLY A 27 0.38 5.63 10.15
N VAL A 28 0.58 4.92 9.05
CA VAL A 28 -0.46 4.17 8.35
C VAL A 28 -0.71 2.86 9.07
N THR A 29 -1.94 2.62 9.51
CA THR A 29 -2.32 1.33 10.10
C THR A 29 -2.33 0.25 9.03
N VAL A 30 -1.60 -0.83 9.29
CA VAL A 30 -1.65 -2.04 8.47
C VAL A 30 -2.24 -3.16 9.31
N THR A 31 -3.25 -3.83 8.78
CA THR A 31 -3.94 -4.95 9.44
C THR A 31 -3.59 -6.25 8.73
N LEU A 32 -3.05 -7.22 9.48
CA LEU A 32 -2.86 -8.59 9.01
C LEU A 32 -3.99 -9.48 9.54
N THR A 33 -4.75 -10.06 8.63
CA THR A 33 -5.70 -11.14 8.92
C THR A 33 -4.99 -12.48 8.74
N LYS A 34 -4.99 -13.29 9.81
CA LYS A 34 -4.34 -14.61 9.87
C LYS A 34 -5.23 -15.71 9.26
N PRO A 35 -4.67 -16.91 8.97
CA PRO A 35 -5.44 -18.04 8.45
C PRO A 35 -6.64 -18.46 9.33
N ASP A 36 -6.57 -18.22 10.64
CA ASP A 36 -7.64 -18.53 11.60
C ASP A 36 -8.71 -17.43 11.71
N GLY A 37 -8.58 -16.34 10.94
CA GLY A 37 -9.47 -15.19 10.94
C GLY A 37 -9.19 -14.16 12.04
N SER A 38 -8.21 -14.40 12.93
CA SER A 38 -7.77 -13.38 13.89
C SER A 38 -6.96 -12.29 13.20
N THR A 39 -6.93 -11.09 13.80
CA THR A 39 -6.21 -9.95 13.26
C THR A 39 -5.13 -9.45 14.21
N ILE A 40 -4.04 -8.93 13.64
CA ILE A 40 -3.04 -8.11 14.33
C ILE A 40 -2.77 -6.86 13.50
N THR A 41 -2.30 -5.80 14.14
CA THR A 41 -2.02 -4.52 13.48
C THR A 41 -0.62 -4.03 13.79
N THR A 42 -0.09 -3.22 12.87
CA THR A 42 1.12 -2.41 13.06
C THR A 42 0.89 -1.04 12.42
N THR A 43 1.84 -0.12 12.59
CA THR A 43 1.82 1.20 11.95
C THR A 43 3.15 1.47 11.26
N THR A 44 3.10 2.10 10.09
CA THR A 44 4.31 2.46 9.36
C THR A 44 5.18 3.47 10.12
N ASP A 45 6.50 3.32 10.00
CA ASP A 45 7.50 4.22 10.61
C ASP A 45 7.67 5.54 9.83
N GLU A 46 8.62 6.39 10.25
CA GLU A 46 8.91 7.68 9.62
C GLU A 46 9.26 7.60 8.13
N ASN A 47 9.72 6.43 7.66
CA ASN A 47 10.09 6.15 6.28
C ASN A 47 9.02 5.35 5.54
N GLY A 48 7.84 5.15 6.15
CA GLY A 48 6.75 4.38 5.57
C GLY A 48 6.89 2.87 5.72
N ASN A 49 7.90 2.37 6.42
CA ASN A 49 8.15 0.93 6.50
C ASN A 49 7.28 0.28 7.57
N TYR A 50 6.89 -0.96 7.35
CA TYR A 50 6.21 -1.79 8.35
C TYR A 50 6.67 -3.25 8.27
N ILE A 51 6.49 -3.99 9.36
CA ILE A 51 6.82 -5.42 9.40
C ILE A 51 5.93 -6.17 10.38
N PHE A 52 5.52 -7.37 9.99
CA PHE A 52 5.00 -8.41 10.87
C PHE A 52 6.03 -9.51 10.96
N THR A 53 6.45 -9.86 12.17
CA THR A 53 7.46 -10.91 12.39
C THR A 53 6.83 -12.20 12.89
N ASP A 54 7.62 -13.27 12.86
CA ASP A 54 7.31 -14.55 13.48
C ASP A 54 6.05 -15.24 12.92
N LEU A 55 5.77 -15.08 11.63
CA LEU A 55 4.61 -15.67 10.97
C LEU A 55 4.90 -17.12 10.52
N PRO A 56 4.07 -18.10 10.91
CA PRO A 56 4.11 -19.44 10.32
C PRO A 56 3.68 -19.43 8.85
N ASN A 57 3.97 -20.51 8.12
CA ASN A 57 3.40 -20.71 6.79
C ASN A 57 1.88 -20.67 6.83
N GLY A 58 1.28 -20.04 5.82
CA GLY A 58 -0.17 -19.92 5.70
C GLY A 58 -0.59 -18.80 4.77
N ASP A 59 -1.90 -18.71 4.58
CA ASP A 59 -2.53 -17.67 3.78
C ASP A 59 -3.00 -16.53 4.68
N TYR A 60 -2.53 -15.33 4.37
CA TYR A 60 -2.82 -14.11 5.09
C TYR A 60 -3.51 -13.10 4.18
N THR A 61 -4.12 -12.08 4.79
CA THR A 61 -4.60 -10.92 4.05
C THR A 61 -4.13 -9.66 4.76
N LEU A 62 -3.38 -8.82 4.04
CA LEU A 62 -3.02 -7.49 4.47
C LEU A 62 -4.08 -6.49 4.01
N THR A 63 -4.40 -5.55 4.90
CA THR A 63 -5.27 -4.41 4.61
C THR A 63 -4.58 -3.14 5.09
N PHE A 64 -4.35 -2.21 4.17
CA PHE A 64 -3.78 -0.90 4.44
C PHE A 64 -4.89 0.13 4.65
N GLU A 65 -4.85 0.90 5.73
CA GLU A 65 -5.76 2.04 5.87
C GLU A 65 -5.39 3.16 4.92
N THR A 66 -6.37 3.84 4.33
CA THR A 66 -6.11 5.04 3.54
C THR A 66 -5.52 6.13 4.43
N PRO A 67 -4.30 6.62 4.18
CA PRO A 67 -3.67 7.61 5.04
C PRO A 67 -4.44 8.93 5.03
N ALA A 68 -4.44 9.66 6.15
CA ALA A 68 -5.14 10.93 6.25
C ALA A 68 -4.61 11.94 5.22
N GLY A 69 -5.53 12.51 4.42
CA GLY A 69 -5.17 13.47 3.37
C GLY A 69 -4.72 12.84 2.04
N TYR A 70 -4.90 11.53 1.89
CA TYR A 70 -4.72 10.78 0.63
C TYR A 70 -6.08 10.25 0.14
N ASN A 71 -6.19 9.91 -1.14
CA ASN A 71 -7.46 9.54 -1.75
C ASN A 71 -7.61 8.04 -1.98
N GLY A 72 -6.58 7.37 -2.47
CA GLY A 72 -6.67 5.95 -2.76
C GLY A 72 -5.31 5.36 -3.09
N PRO A 73 -5.22 4.01 -3.09
CA PRO A 73 -4.03 3.37 -3.59
C PRO A 73 -3.83 3.77 -5.06
N THR A 74 -2.58 3.86 -5.46
CA THR A 74 -2.18 4.07 -6.85
C THR A 74 -2.45 2.82 -7.71
N ILE A 75 -2.00 2.83 -8.96
CA ILE A 75 -2.05 1.68 -9.87
C ILE A 75 -1.25 0.54 -9.26
N SER A 76 -1.82 -0.66 -9.23
CA SER A 76 -1.19 -1.83 -8.61
C SER A 76 -0.55 -2.78 -9.62
N ASN A 77 0.44 -3.56 -9.18
CA ASN A 77 1.13 -4.62 -9.91
C ASN A 77 1.81 -4.11 -11.19
N VAL A 78 2.54 -2.99 -11.09
CA VAL A 78 3.20 -2.32 -12.21
C VAL A 78 4.71 -2.57 -12.17
N GLY A 79 5.18 -3.50 -13.00
CA GLY A 79 6.61 -3.66 -13.25
C GLY A 79 7.27 -4.65 -12.28
N ASN A 80 8.14 -4.16 -11.39
CA ASN A 80 8.91 -5.00 -10.48
C ASN A 80 8.18 -5.11 -9.14
N ASP A 81 7.86 -6.35 -8.76
CA ASP A 81 7.15 -6.75 -7.54
C ASP A 81 7.71 -6.12 -6.25
N GLY A 82 9.03 -5.98 -6.12
CA GLY A 82 9.62 -5.34 -4.93
C GLY A 82 9.68 -3.82 -4.97
N LEU A 83 9.06 -3.19 -5.98
CA LEU A 83 9.06 -1.75 -6.20
C LEU A 83 7.72 -1.27 -6.76
N ASP A 84 6.66 -2.07 -6.72
CA ASP A 84 5.35 -1.66 -7.19
C ASP A 84 4.35 -1.60 -6.03
N SER A 85 3.07 -1.36 -6.34
CA SER A 85 2.00 -1.34 -5.36
C SER A 85 1.20 -2.63 -5.45
N ASP A 86 0.98 -3.34 -4.36
CA ASP A 86 0.03 -4.46 -4.32
C ASP A 86 -1.41 -4.00 -4.13
N GLY A 87 -1.58 -2.70 -3.84
CA GLY A 87 -2.85 -2.07 -3.55
C GLY A 87 -3.23 -2.15 -2.09
N GLN A 88 -4.51 -1.95 -1.81
CA GLN A 88 -4.97 -1.71 -0.43
C GLN A 88 -5.34 -3.00 0.33
N VAL A 89 -5.70 -4.07 -0.39
CA VAL A 89 -6.07 -5.37 0.20
C VAL A 89 -5.35 -6.46 -0.57
N VAL A 90 -4.40 -7.12 0.08
CA VAL A 90 -3.44 -8.02 -0.56
C VAL A 90 -3.53 -9.40 0.08
N LYS A 91 -3.61 -10.44 -0.75
CA LYS A 91 -3.55 -11.83 -0.29
C LYS A 91 -2.13 -12.33 -0.42
N VAL A 92 -1.59 -12.87 0.65
CA VAL A 92 -0.19 -13.31 0.72
C VAL A 92 -0.13 -14.74 1.21
N THR A 93 0.71 -15.55 0.59
CA THR A 93 0.98 -16.92 1.05
C THR A 93 2.43 -17.01 1.51
N ILE A 94 2.63 -17.12 2.83
CA ILE A 94 3.95 -17.40 3.39
C ILE A 94 4.23 -18.89 3.24
N ASN A 95 5.30 -19.23 2.51
CA ASN A 95 5.71 -20.62 2.30
C ASN A 95 7.24 -20.77 2.34
N ASN A 96 7.75 -20.97 3.54
CA ASN A 96 9.17 -21.20 3.83
C ASN A 96 10.13 -20.06 3.46
N ALA A 97 9.62 -18.84 3.31
CA ALA A 97 10.39 -17.64 3.02
C ALA A 97 9.70 -16.39 3.58
N ASP A 98 10.50 -15.37 3.85
CA ASP A 98 10.01 -14.01 4.11
C ASP A 98 9.43 -13.43 2.82
N ASP A 99 8.50 -12.50 2.97
CA ASP A 99 7.88 -11.77 1.87
C ASP A 99 7.96 -10.27 2.17
N MET A 100 8.96 -9.63 1.57
CA MET A 100 9.31 -8.22 1.77
C MET A 100 9.08 -7.43 0.47
N THR A 101 8.04 -7.79 -0.27
CA THR A 101 7.64 -7.11 -1.51
C THR A 101 6.19 -6.66 -1.43
N ILE A 102 5.61 -6.60 -0.22
CA ILE A 102 4.20 -6.24 -0.07
C ILE A 102 4.09 -4.77 0.31
N ASP A 103 3.61 -4.00 -0.65
CA ASP A 103 3.69 -2.55 -0.65
C ASP A 103 2.35 -1.89 -0.99
N SER A 104 2.17 -0.64 -0.57
CA SER A 104 0.97 0.13 -0.91
C SER A 104 1.26 1.60 -1.18
N GLY A 105 1.18 2.00 -2.44
CA GLY A 105 1.37 3.39 -2.86
C GLY A 105 0.06 4.14 -2.78
N PHE A 106 0.03 5.38 -2.30
CA PHE A 106 -1.16 6.23 -2.24
C PHE A 106 -0.95 7.55 -2.93
N ILE A 107 -2.00 8.07 -3.58
CA ILE A 107 -1.97 9.36 -4.28
C ILE A 107 -2.76 10.45 -3.52
N LYS A 108 -2.47 11.71 -3.84
CA LYS A 108 -3.32 12.86 -3.52
C LYS A 108 -3.98 13.35 -4.80
N VAL A 109 -5.29 13.55 -4.78
CA VAL A 109 -5.99 14.22 -5.88
C VAL A 109 -5.82 15.72 -5.68
N SER A 110 -5.21 16.38 -6.67
CA SER A 110 -5.14 17.84 -6.68
C SER A 110 -6.53 18.41 -6.98
N VAL A 111 -6.91 19.51 -6.33
CA VAL A 111 -8.18 20.24 -6.55
C VAL A 111 -8.33 20.79 -7.99
N GLY A 112 -7.37 20.54 -8.89
CA GLY A 112 -7.43 20.84 -10.32
C GLY A 112 -7.68 19.63 -11.25
N ASP A 113 -7.70 18.41 -10.72
CA ASP A 113 -7.89 17.18 -11.53
C ASP A 113 -9.38 16.85 -11.77
N THR A 114 -10.31 17.63 -11.23
CA THR A 114 -11.71 17.59 -11.65
C THR A 114 -11.84 18.31 -13.00
N VAL A 115 -11.86 17.54 -14.08
CA VAL A 115 -12.46 17.98 -15.34
C VAL A 115 -13.90 18.36 -15.02
N TRP A 116 -14.21 19.65 -15.00
CA TRP A 116 -15.57 20.09 -15.23
C TRP A 116 -15.88 19.65 -16.66
N GLU A 117 -16.70 18.61 -16.84
CA GLU A 117 -17.53 18.60 -18.04
C GLU A 117 -18.40 19.84 -17.92
N ASP A 118 -18.00 20.89 -18.62
CA ASP A 118 -18.90 21.97 -18.99
C ASP A 118 -20.19 21.32 -19.54
N THR A 119 -21.23 21.35 -18.72
CA THR A 119 -22.52 20.73 -19.01
C THR A 119 -23.56 21.81 -19.39
N ASP A 120 -23.18 23.08 -19.47
CA ASP A 120 -24.10 24.17 -19.83
C ASP A 120 -23.73 24.92 -21.11
N GLY A 121 -22.56 24.64 -21.70
CA GLY A 121 -22.26 24.94 -23.10
C GLY A 121 -22.38 26.43 -23.43
N ASP A 122 -21.71 27.29 -22.68
CA ASP A 122 -21.53 28.69 -23.04
C ASP A 122 -20.27 28.88 -23.92
N GLY A 123 -20.42 28.39 -25.15
CA GLY A 123 -19.56 28.77 -26.28
C GLY A 123 -19.63 30.25 -26.67
#